data_AF-A0AAD1EZZ7-F1
#
_entry.id   AF-A0AAD1EZZ7-F1
#
_cell.length_a   1.000
_cell.length_b   1.000
_cell.length_c   1.000
_cell.angle_alpha   90.00
_cell.angle_beta   90.00
_cell.angle_gamma   90.00
#
_symmetry.space_group_name_H-M   'P 1'
#
loop_
_entity.id
_entity.type
_entity.pdbx_description
1 polymer ?
#
loop_
_entity_poly.entity_id
_entity_poly.type
_entity_poly.pdbx_seq_one_letter_code
_entity_poly.pdbx_strand_id
1 'polypeptide(L)'
;MLNTFLQFYVDHQWLALPLAMLSAVGVGILWMGWLTLMLTAFGQRLWLWGFAILLLPVPASQCFALRHPAMNPWANRLVMWGLLISLPMLVLTGWWAWVALTQPSPVP
;
A
#
# COMPACT_ATOMS: atom_id res chain seq x y z
N MET A 1 -24.65 8.02 -9.93
CA MET A 1 -23.75 7.12 -9.19
C MET A 1 -22.60 7.85 -8.52
N LEU A 2 -21.79 8.65 -9.22
CA LEU A 2 -20.67 9.40 -8.60
C LEU A 2 -21.13 10.36 -7.48
N ASN A 3 -22.23 11.11 -7.69
CA ASN A 3 -22.79 12.00 -6.66
C ASN A 3 -23.26 11.27 -5.40
N THR A 4 -23.83 10.07 -5.54
CA THR A 4 -24.32 9.26 -4.43
C THR A 4 -23.17 8.70 -3.60
N PHE A 5 -22.08 8.30 -4.28
CA PHE A 5 -20.85 7.83 -3.64
C PHE A 5 -20.13 8.96 -2.90
N LEU A 6 -20.09 10.16 -3.48
CA LEU A 6 -19.53 11.35 -2.85
C LEU A 6 -20.37 11.78 -1.64
N GLN A 7 -21.70 11.76 -1.72
CA GLN A 7 -22.57 12.04 -0.57
C GLN A 7 -22.33 11.06 0.57
N PHE A 8 -22.26 9.75 0.28
CA PHE A 8 -21.95 8.75 1.30
C PHE A 8 -20.60 8.98 1.98
N TYR A 9 -19.57 9.37 1.22
CA TYR A 9 -18.24 9.70 1.73
C TYR A 9 -18.21 10.98 2.57
N VAL A 10 -19.01 11.99 2.20
CA VAL A 10 -19.15 13.25 2.96
C VAL A 10 -19.91 13.00 4.26
N ASP A 11 -20.97 12.19 4.23
CA ASP A 11 -21.73 11.83 5.44
C ASP A 11 -20.88 10.99 6.42
N HIS A 12 -19.96 10.19 5.90
CA HIS A 12 -19.06 9.34 6.68
C HIS A 12 -17.60 9.81 6.67
N GLN A 13 -17.39 11.12 6.51
CA GLN A 13 -16.05 11.72 6.36
C GLN A 13 -15.15 11.46 7.58
N TRP A 14 -15.75 11.30 8.76
CA TRP A 14 -15.09 10.94 10.01
C TRP A 14 -14.34 9.60 9.95
N LEU A 15 -14.78 8.67 9.09
CA LEU A 15 -14.13 7.36 8.91
C LEU A 15 -13.30 7.32 7.62
N ALA A 16 -13.75 8.01 6.57
CA ALA A 16 -13.02 8.11 5.31
C ALA A 16 -11.64 8.78 5.46
N LEU A 17 -11.56 9.88 6.22
CA LEU A 17 -10.31 10.63 6.40
C LEU A 17 -9.23 9.82 7.13
N PRO A 18 -9.47 9.24 8.33
CA PRO A 18 -8.48 8.41 9.00
C PRO A 18 -8.05 7.22 8.15
N LEU A 19 -8.99 6.60 7.43
CA LEU A 19 -8.71 5.47 6.56
C LEU A 19 -7.75 5.87 5.43
N ALA A 20 -8.02 7.02 4.78
CA ALA A 20 -7.17 7.58 3.75
C ALA A 20 -5.77 7.93 4.31
N MET A 21 -5.70 8.59 5.47
CA MET A 21 -4.43 8.96 6.10
C MET A 21 -3.58 7.73 6.45
N LEU A 22 -4.17 6.72 7.09
CA LEU A 22 -3.48 5.48 7.44
C LEU A 22 -3.05 4.69 6.20
N SER A 23 -3.88 4.68 5.14
CA SER A 23 -3.51 4.06 3.87
C SER A 23 -2.32 4.78 3.22
N ALA A 24 -2.31 6.12 3.25
CA ALA A 24 -1.22 6.93 2.71
C ALA A 24 0.08 6.71 3.48
N VAL A 25 0.02 6.58 4.82
CA VAL A 25 1.19 6.25 5.64
C VAL A 25 1.72 4.85 5.29
N GLY A 26 0.84 3.85 5.22
CA GLY A 26 1.23 2.49 4.86
C GLY A 26 1.90 2.41 3.49
N VAL A 27 1.29 3.06 2.48
CA VAL A 27 1.84 3.15 1.13
C VAL A 27 3.16 3.91 1.12
N GLY A 28 3.26 5.04 1.84
CA GLY A 28 4.48 5.85 1.92
C GLY A 28 5.67 5.08 2.50
N ILE A 29 5.46 4.32 3.58
CA ILE A 29 6.49 3.46 4.19
C ILE A 29 6.93 2.39 3.20
N LEU A 30 5.97 1.74 2.54
CA LEU A 30 6.25 0.72 1.52
C LEU A 30 7.08 1.33 0.38
N TRP A 31 6.73 2.55 -0.04
CA TRP A 31 7.40 3.30 -1.10
C TRP A 31 8.87 3.58 -0.79
N MET A 32 9.15 4.13 0.40
CA MET A 32 10.53 4.34 0.84
C MET A 32 11.30 3.02 0.94
N GLY A 33 10.64 1.97 1.42
CA GLY A 33 11.24 0.65 1.57
C GLY A 33 11.71 0.05 0.24
N TRP A 34 10.83 -0.07 -0.76
CA TRP A 34 11.18 -0.74 -2.01
C TRP A 34 12.20 0.06 -2.84
N LEU A 35 12.12 1.40 -2.83
CA LEU A 35 13.13 2.26 -3.48
C LEU A 35 14.52 2.06 -2.87
N THR A 36 14.58 1.96 -1.55
CA THR A 36 15.84 1.72 -0.84
C THR A 36 16.39 0.31 -1.16
N LEU A 37 15.53 -0.71 -1.25
CA LEU A 37 15.94 -2.06 -1.64
C LEU A 37 16.38 -2.14 -3.11
N MET A 38 15.70 -1.42 -4.01
CA MET A 38 16.09 -1.30 -5.41
C MET A 38 17.50 -0.72 -5.56
N LEU A 39 17.77 0.40 -4.88
CA LEU A 39 19.10 1.01 -4.85
C LEU A 39 20.14 0.06 -4.23
N THR A 40 19.79 -0.65 -3.17
CA THR A 40 20.66 -1.65 -2.54
C THR A 40 20.98 -2.79 -3.51
N ALA A 41 19.98 -3.29 -4.25
CA ALA A 41 20.16 -4.35 -5.23
C ALA A 41 21.08 -3.93 -6.37
N PHE A 42 20.92 -2.70 -6.89
CA PHE A 42 21.84 -2.17 -7.90
C PHE A 42 23.26 -1.95 -7.35
N GLY A 43 23.39 -1.43 -6.13
CA GLY A 43 24.68 -1.23 -5.47
C GLY A 43 25.45 -2.54 -5.26
N GLN A 44 24.74 -3.65 -5.01
CA GLN A 44 25.31 -4.99 -4.83
C GLN A 44 25.45 -5.78 -6.14
N ARG A 45 25.29 -5.13 -7.31
CA ARG A 45 25.31 -5.76 -8.65
C ARG A 45 24.26 -6.87 -8.85
N LEU A 46 23.19 -6.88 -8.04
CA LEU A 46 22.04 -7.77 -8.16
C LEU A 46 21.02 -7.17 -9.14
N TRP A 47 21.45 -6.91 -10.38
CA TRP A 47 20.67 -6.22 -11.41
C TRP A 47 19.30 -6.84 -11.65
N LEU A 48 19.21 -8.18 -11.66
CA LEU A 48 17.95 -8.90 -11.84
C LEU A 48 16.93 -8.53 -10.75
N TRP A 49 17.38 -8.41 -9.49
CA TRP A 49 16.53 -7.98 -8.39
C TRP A 49 16.18 -6.51 -8.46
N GLY A 50 17.12 -5.65 -8.85
CA GLY A 50 16.84 -4.23 -9.09
C GLY A 50 15.73 -4.03 -10.14
N PHE A 51 15.80 -4.75 -11.27
CA PHE A 51 14.75 -4.72 -12.30
C PHE A 51 13.45 -5.40 -11.86
N ALA A 52 13.51 -6.52 -11.14
CA ALA A 52 12.32 -7.17 -10.61
C ALA A 52 11.57 -6.23 -9.65
N ILE A 53 12.29 -5.50 -8.79
CA ILE A 53 11.72 -4.51 -7.89
C ILE A 53 11.18 -3.30 -8.67
N LEU A 54 11.82 -2.86 -9.75
CA LEU A 54 11.27 -1.79 -10.58
C LEU A 54 9.93 -2.19 -11.25
N LEU A 55 9.85 -3.42 -11.77
CA LEU A 55 8.68 -3.91 -12.50
C LEU A 55 7.53 -4.29 -11.57
N LEU A 56 7.86 -4.91 -10.44
CA LEU A 56 6.92 -5.48 -9.48
C LEU A 56 7.28 -5.02 -8.06
N PRO A 57 7.16 -3.72 -7.75
CA PRO A 57 7.72 -3.12 -6.55
C PRO A 57 7.20 -3.74 -5.26
N VAL A 58 5.90 -4.05 -5.17
CA VAL A 58 5.34 -4.66 -3.97
C VAL A 58 5.84 -6.10 -3.80
N PRO A 59 5.53 -7.07 -4.68
CA PRO A 59 5.89 -8.46 -4.40
C PRO A 59 7.40 -8.73 -4.50
N ALA A 60 8.13 -8.11 -5.44
CA ALA A 60 9.55 -8.37 -5.61
C ALA A 60 10.39 -7.79 -4.47
N SER A 61 10.01 -6.64 -3.89
CA SER A 61 10.71 -6.08 -2.73
C SER A 61 10.53 -6.94 -1.47
N GLN A 62 9.34 -7.51 -1.25
CA GLN A 62 9.10 -8.45 -0.15
C GLN A 62 9.93 -9.72 -0.32
N CYS A 63 9.93 -10.31 -1.52
CA CYS A 63 10.73 -11.49 -1.82
C CYS A 63 12.23 -11.22 -1.66
N PHE A 64 12.71 -10.05 -2.10
CA PHE A 64 14.09 -9.63 -1.91
C PHE A 64 14.44 -9.48 -0.43
N ALA A 65 13.57 -8.85 0.36
CA ALA A 65 13.76 -8.66 1.80
C ALA A 65 13.85 -9.99 2.56
N LEU A 66 13.01 -10.97 2.20
CA LEU A 66 13.02 -12.31 2.79
C LEU A 66 14.24 -13.13 2.36
N ARG A 67 14.70 -12.99 1.11
CA ARG A 67 15.85 -13.74 0.57
C ARG A 67 17.19 -13.16 1.02
N HIS A 68 17.27 -11.85 1.25
CA HIS A 68 18.49 -11.12 1.59
C HIS A 68 18.33 -10.28 2.88
N PRO A 69 18.06 -10.93 4.04
CA PRO A 69 17.73 -10.24 5.29
C PRO A 69 18.86 -9.35 5.81
N ALA A 70 20.12 -9.69 5.50
CA ALA A 70 21.30 -9.01 6.01
C ALA A 70 21.75 -7.78 5.19
N MET A 71 21.27 -7.59 3.96
CA MET A 71 21.77 -6.51 3.09
C MET A 71 21.29 -5.13 3.52
N ASN A 72 20.00 -5.02 3.88
CA ASN A 72 19.43 -3.76 4.34
C ASN A 72 18.31 -4.01 5.36
N PRO A 73 18.66 -4.23 6.63
CA PRO A 73 17.68 -4.60 7.67
C PRO A 73 16.65 -3.50 7.93
N TRP A 74 17.02 -2.24 7.70
CA TRP A 74 16.11 -1.11 7.83
C TRP A 74 15.06 -1.12 6.71
N ALA A 75 15.49 -1.17 5.45
CA ALA A 75 14.57 -1.20 4.31
C ALA A 75 13.69 -2.46 4.31
N ASN A 76 14.23 -3.61 4.72
CA ASN A 76 13.46 -4.84 4.90
C ASN A 76 12.30 -4.65 5.90
N ARG A 77 12.57 -4.00 7.04
CA ARG A 77 11.52 -3.67 8.02
C ARG A 77 10.49 -2.71 7.44
N LEU A 78 10.89 -1.67 6.71
CA LEU A 78 9.94 -0.73 6.08
C LEU A 78 9.01 -1.45 5.12
N VAL A 79 9.56 -2.28 4.23
CA VAL A 79 8.79 -3.02 3.23
C VAL A 79 7.80 -3.97 3.92
N MET A 80 8.21 -4.68 4.98
CA MET A 80 7.31 -5.55 5.75
C MET A 80 6.23 -4.79 6.54
N TRP A 81 6.60 -3.73 7.28
CA TRP A 81 5.64 -2.94 8.05
C TRP A 81 4.67 -2.19 7.14
N GLY A 82 5.18 -1.65 6.03
CA GLY A 82 4.38 -1.03 4.99
C GLY A 82 3.35 -2.03 4.42
N LEU A 83 3.76 -3.28 4.15
CA LEU A 83 2.84 -4.33 3.71
C LEU A 83 1.79 -4.63 4.77
N LEU A 84 2.21 -4.82 6.02
CA LEU A 84 1.35 -5.18 7.14
C LEU A 84 0.30 -4.10 7.45
N ILE A 85 0.62 -2.82 7.21
CA ILE A 85 -0.32 -1.71 7.34
C ILE A 85 -1.18 -1.56 6.08
N SER A 86 -0.57 -1.63 4.90
CA SER A 86 -1.26 -1.35 3.64
C SER A 86 -2.27 -2.44 3.27
N LEU A 87 -1.99 -3.72 3.47
CA LEU A 87 -2.89 -4.83 3.13
C LEU A 87 -4.25 -4.72 3.85
N PRO A 88 -4.28 -4.62 5.20
CA PRO A 88 -5.54 -4.42 5.92
C PRO A 88 -6.26 -3.15 5.48
N MET A 89 -5.52 -2.06 5.24
CA MET A 89 -6.12 -0.82 4.78
C MET A 89 -6.73 -0.93 3.38
N LEU A 90 -6.10 -1.67 2.48
CA LEU A 90 -6.63 -1.93 1.14
C LEU A 90 -7.90 -2.77 1.20
N VAL A 91 -7.91 -3.81 2.05
CA VAL A 91 -9.09 -4.64 2.29
C VAL A 91 -10.23 -3.81 2.90
N LEU A 92 -9.93 -3.01 3.92
CA LEU A 92 -10.92 -2.14 4.56
C LEU A 92 -11.45 -1.10 3.57
N THR A 93 -10.59 -0.46 2.77
CA THR A 93 -11.01 0.52 1.77
C THR A 93 -11.85 -0.12 0.67
N GLY A 94 -11.47 -1.30 0.19
CA GLY A 94 -12.24 -2.06 -0.80
C GLY A 94 -13.59 -2.53 -0.27
N TRP A 95 -13.62 -3.03 0.97
CA TRP A 95 -14.85 -3.37 1.67
C TRP A 95 -15.76 -2.16 1.83
N TRP A 96 -15.21 -1.02 2.22
CA TRP A 96 -15.98 0.21 2.41
C TRP A 96 -16.53 0.76 1.08
N ALA A 97 -15.75 0.69 0.01
CA ALA A 97 -16.22 1.01 -1.33
C ALA A 97 -17.34 0.06 -1.79
N TRP A 98 -17.24 -1.23 -1.48
CA TRP A 98 -18.29 -2.21 -1.76
C TRP A 98 -19.59 -1.90 -1.00
N VAL A 99 -19.50 -1.56 0.29
CA VAL A 99 -20.65 -1.11 1.07
C VAL A 99 -21.27 0.12 0.42
N ALA A 100 -20.47 1.14 0.08
CA ALA A 100 -20.97 2.35 -0.56
C ALA A 100 -21.65 2.09 -1.93
N LEU A 101 -21.21 1.09 -2.70
CA LEU A 101 -21.82 0.70 -3.97
C LEU A 101 -23.11 -0.12 -3.82
N THR A 102 -23.30 -0.78 -2.69
CA THR A 102 -24.46 -1.66 -2.42
C THR A 102 -25.56 -0.96 -1.60
N GLN A 103 -25.31 0.23 -1.07
CA GLN A 103 -26.33 1.05 -0.41
C GLN A 103 -27.41 1.46 -1.42
N PRO A 104 -28.71 1.23 -1.10
CA PRO A 104 -29.79 1.69 -1.95
C PRO A 104 -29.72 3.21 -2.08
N SER A 105 -29.99 3.72 -3.28
CA SER A 105 -30.00 5.16 -3.55
C SER A 105 -30.94 5.85 -2.56
N PRO A 106 -30.55 6.95 -1.90
CA PRO A 106 -31.51 7.74 -1.13
C PRO A 106 -32.63 8.13 -2.09
N VAL A 107 -33.86 7.69 -1.77
CA VAL A 107 -35.07 8.06 -2.50
C VAL A 107 -35.21 9.58 -2.34
N PRO A 108 -35.37 10.34 -3.46
CA PRO A 108 -35.45 11.80 -3.42
C PRO A 108 -36.62 12.31 -2.58
#